data_AF-A0A843CT29-F1
#
_entry.id   AF-A0A843CT29-F1
#
_cell.length_a   1.000
_cell.length_b   1.000
_cell.length_c   1.000
_cell.angle_alpha   90.00
_cell.angle_beta   90.00
_cell.angle_gamma   90.00
#
_symmetry.space_group_name_H-M   'P 1'
#
loop_
_entity.id
_entity.type
_entity.pdbx_description
1 polymer ?
#
loop_
_entity_poly.entity_id
_entity_poly.type
_entity_poly.pdbx_seq_one_letter_code
_entity_poly.pdbx_strand_id
1 'polypeptide(L)'
;MTDAEEKKTVIYAMKTTAKQERTVVDNIVKALEDHDEIHVVAVMAPEELKGYVLIESPDPIARIEQLREMVPNARAVVKGEMAFSEIEHFLVPKPVVTGIDEGTIVELIAGPFKGEKAVVKRVDTSKEEIT
;
A
#
# COMPACT_ATOMS: atom_id res chain seq x y z
N MET A 1 -32.84 12.76 -5.14
CA MET A 1 -32.10 11.94 -4.16
C MET A 1 -32.03 10.58 -4.78
N THR A 2 -30.97 10.35 -5.56
CA THR A 2 -30.82 9.12 -6.34
C THR A 2 -30.02 8.19 -5.45
N ASP A 3 -30.63 7.09 -5.03
CA ASP A 3 -29.93 5.96 -4.40
C ASP A 3 -28.75 5.58 -5.30
N ALA A 4 -27.53 5.83 -4.82
CA ALA A 4 -26.35 5.24 -5.41
C ALA A 4 -26.44 3.75 -5.07
N GLU A 5 -26.80 2.92 -6.04
CA GLU A 5 -26.58 1.48 -5.94
C GLU A 5 -25.12 1.27 -5.50
N GLU A 6 -24.91 0.67 -4.32
CA GLU A 6 -23.60 0.19 -3.91
C GLU A 6 -23.17 -0.86 -4.94
N LYS A 7 -22.43 -0.42 -5.97
CA LYS A 7 -21.79 -1.33 -6.91
C LYS A 7 -20.81 -2.16 -6.10
N LYS A 8 -21.08 -3.47 -6.02
CA LYS A 8 -20.19 -4.43 -5.39
C LYS A 8 -18.80 -4.29 -6.01
N THR A 9 -17.83 -3.90 -5.20
CA THR A 9 -16.41 -3.84 -5.58
C THR A 9 -15.71 -5.15 -5.25
N VAL A 10 -14.61 -5.39 -5.96
CA VAL A 10 -13.75 -6.55 -5.83
C VAL A 10 -12.31 -6.06 -5.72
N ILE A 11 -11.53 -6.72 -4.88
CA ILE A 11 -10.10 -6.45 -4.71
C ILE A 11 -9.30 -7.45 -5.54
N TYR A 12 -8.47 -6.92 -6.43
CA TYR A 12 -7.56 -7.66 -7.29
C TYR A 12 -6.12 -7.42 -6.87
N ALA A 13 -5.29 -8.47 -6.91
CA ALA A 13 -3.84 -8.33 -6.81
C ALA A 13 -3.21 -8.31 -8.21
N MET A 14 -2.46 -7.26 -8.52
CA MET A 14 -1.68 -7.15 -9.75
C MET A 14 -0.20 -7.32 -9.44
N LYS A 15 0.43 -8.30 -10.06
CA LYS A 15 1.87 -8.57 -9.95
C LYS A 15 2.66 -7.48 -10.67
N THR A 16 3.73 -7.00 -10.06
CA THR A 16 4.62 -5.98 -10.59
C THR A 16 6.07 -6.48 -10.65
N THR A 17 6.94 -5.74 -11.34
CA THR A 17 8.38 -5.87 -11.12
C THR A 17 8.69 -5.40 -9.69
N ALA A 18 9.41 -6.21 -8.91
CA ALA A 18 9.75 -5.88 -7.52
C ALA A 18 10.44 -4.51 -7.42
N LYS A 19 10.09 -3.73 -6.39
CA LYS A 19 10.55 -2.36 -6.14
C LYS A 19 10.01 -1.30 -7.12
N GLN A 20 9.07 -1.67 -8.00
CA GLN A 20 8.37 -0.73 -8.91
C GLN A 20 6.92 -0.50 -8.50
N GLU A 21 6.49 -0.95 -7.31
CA GLU A 21 5.10 -0.94 -6.88
C GLU A 21 4.51 0.48 -6.90
N ARG A 22 5.22 1.47 -6.33
CA ARG A 22 4.80 2.88 -6.39
C ARG A 22 4.73 3.42 -7.82
N THR A 23 5.73 3.14 -8.64
CA THR A 23 5.73 3.52 -10.07
C THR A 23 4.55 2.93 -10.82
N VAL A 24 4.17 1.68 -10.53
CA VAL A 24 2.99 1.03 -11.12
C VAL A 24 1.71 1.75 -10.69
N VAL A 25 1.57 2.12 -9.41
CA VAL A 25 0.42 2.92 -8.94
C VAL A 25 0.31 4.24 -9.71
N ASP A 26 1.41 4.99 -9.83
CA ASP A 26 1.43 6.27 -10.55
C ASP A 26 1.02 6.10 -12.02
N ASN A 27 1.48 5.02 -12.66
CA ASN A 27 1.14 4.72 -14.06
C ASN A 27 -0.29 4.23 -14.21
N ILE A 28 -0.86 3.52 -13.22
CA ILE A 28 -2.28 3.18 -13.19
C ILE A 28 -3.12 4.46 -13.16
N VAL A 29 -2.81 5.38 -12.25
CA VAL A 29 -3.55 6.65 -12.14
C VAL A 29 -3.52 7.41 -13.46
N LYS A 30 -2.35 7.53 -14.10
CA LYS A 30 -2.23 8.16 -15.42
C LYS A 30 -3.04 7.45 -16.51
N ALA A 31 -3.00 6.12 -16.56
CA ALA A 31 -3.78 5.37 -17.54
C ALA A 31 -5.29 5.61 -17.37
N LEU A 32 -5.77 5.77 -16.14
CA LEU A 32 -7.18 6.05 -15.85
C LEU A 32 -7.60 7.48 -16.23
N GLU A 33 -6.68 8.44 -16.36
CA GLU A 33 -6.98 9.78 -16.87
C GLU A 33 -7.36 9.75 -18.36
N ASP A 34 -6.77 8.83 -19.13
CA ASP A 34 -6.99 8.68 -20.57
C ASP A 34 -8.06 7.63 -20.92
N HIS A 35 -8.48 6.81 -19.96
CA HIS A 35 -9.38 5.66 -20.14
C HIS A 35 -10.52 5.65 -19.12
N ASP A 36 -11.51 6.52 -19.34
CA ASP A 36 -12.67 6.69 -18.45
C ASP A 36 -13.63 5.48 -18.44
N GLU A 37 -13.49 4.56 -19.39
CA GLU A 37 -14.23 3.32 -19.41
C GLU A 37 -13.81 2.33 -18.31
N ILE A 38 -12.59 2.46 -17.76
CA ILE A 38 -12.03 1.57 -16.74
C ILE A 38 -12.31 2.17 -15.35
N HIS A 39 -13.11 1.48 -14.53
CA HIS A 39 -13.44 1.96 -13.19
C HIS A 39 -12.50 1.36 -12.16
N VAL A 40 -11.72 2.20 -11.49
CA VAL A 40 -10.93 1.82 -10.30
C VAL A 40 -11.32 2.76 -9.17
N VAL A 41 -11.70 2.18 -8.03
CA VAL A 41 -12.11 2.91 -6.83
C VAL A 41 -10.89 3.28 -6.00
N ALA A 42 -9.98 2.33 -5.82
CA ALA A 42 -8.75 2.53 -5.08
C ALA A 42 -7.61 1.69 -5.64
N VAL A 43 -6.39 2.19 -5.48
CA VAL A 43 -5.16 1.45 -5.77
C VAL A 43 -4.17 1.68 -4.63
N MET A 44 -3.51 0.63 -4.17
CA MET A 44 -2.53 0.72 -3.08
C MET A 44 -1.31 -0.18 -3.29
N ALA A 45 -0.18 0.27 -2.76
CA ALA A 45 1.08 -0.46 -2.74
C ALA A 45 1.63 -0.52 -1.30
N PRO A 46 1.16 -1.48 -0.47
CA PRO A 46 1.70 -1.67 0.88
C PRO A 46 3.20 -1.91 0.85
N GLU A 47 3.96 -1.33 1.78
CA GLU A 47 5.42 -1.49 1.79
C GLU A 47 5.85 -2.93 2.09
N GLU A 48 5.06 -3.66 2.88
CA GLU A 48 5.26 -5.07 3.21
C GLU A 48 4.98 -6.01 2.03
N LEU A 49 4.13 -5.59 1.08
CA LEU A 49 3.71 -6.43 -0.03
C LEU A 49 4.62 -6.21 -1.25
N LYS A 50 5.71 -6.99 -1.32
CA LYS A 50 6.68 -6.87 -2.41
C LYS A 50 6.18 -7.51 -3.71
N GLY A 51 6.32 -6.78 -4.82
CA GLY A 51 6.03 -7.25 -6.17
C GLY A 51 4.53 -7.32 -6.50
N TYR A 52 3.66 -6.67 -5.72
CA TYR A 52 2.24 -6.58 -6.02
C TYR A 52 1.70 -5.19 -5.69
N VAL A 53 0.61 -4.82 -6.37
CA VAL A 53 -0.28 -3.72 -6.01
C VAL A 53 -1.70 -4.27 -5.88
N LEU A 54 -2.50 -3.66 -5.02
CA LEU A 54 -3.91 -4.03 -4.83
C LEU A 54 -4.78 -2.98 -5.52
N ILE A 55 -5.82 -3.45 -6.20
CA ILE A 55 -6.75 -2.62 -6.99
C ILE A 55 -8.17 -2.98 -6.57
N GLU A 56 -8.92 -2.00 -6.08
CA GLU A 56 -10.34 -2.12 -5.81
C GLU A 56 -11.14 -1.60 -7.01
N SER A 57 -12.05 -2.41 -7.54
CA SER A 57 -12.82 -2.06 -8.72
C SER A 57 -14.17 -2.80 -8.77
N PRO A 58 -15.24 -2.16 -9.29
CA PRO A 58 -16.49 -2.84 -9.63
C PRO A 58 -16.42 -3.57 -10.98
N ASP A 59 -15.38 -3.35 -11.78
CA ASP A 59 -15.22 -3.95 -13.09
C ASP A 59 -14.69 -5.39 -12.99
N PRO A 60 -15.01 -6.27 -13.96
CA PRO A 60 -14.54 -7.65 -13.96
C PRO A 60 -13.03 -7.74 -14.22
N ILE A 61 -12.41 -8.85 -13.81
CA ILE A 61 -10.97 -9.10 -13.98
C ILE A 61 -10.45 -8.85 -15.41
N ALA A 62 -11.25 -9.12 -16.44
CA ALA A 62 -10.88 -8.89 -17.84
C ALA A 62 -10.57 -7.42 -18.14
N ARG A 63 -11.26 -6.49 -17.46
CA ARG A 63 -11.03 -5.06 -17.56
C ARG A 63 -9.76 -4.64 -16.83
N ILE A 64 -9.46 -5.27 -15.69
CA ILE A 64 -8.21 -5.05 -14.96
C ILE A 64 -7.00 -5.60 -15.75
N GLU A 65 -7.19 -6.68 -16.50
CA GLU A 65 -6.19 -7.19 -17.44
C GLU A 65 -5.95 -6.24 -18.63
N GLN A 66 -6.97 -5.52 -19.11
CA GLN A 66 -6.79 -4.44 -20.10
C GLN A 66 -5.95 -3.29 -19.52
N LEU A 67 -6.27 -2.85 -18.30
CA LEU A 67 -5.48 -1.83 -17.59
C LEU A 67 -4.01 -2.28 -17.43
N ARG A 68 -3.77 -3.55 -17.08
CA ARG A 68 -2.42 -4.12 -16.95
C ARG A 68 -1.57 -3.91 -18.21
N GLU A 69 -2.15 -4.10 -19.39
CA GLU A 69 -1.43 -4.00 -20.67
C GLU A 69 -0.93 -2.58 -20.96
N MET A 70 -1.58 -1.57 -20.39
CA MET A 70 -1.24 -0.16 -20.53
C MET A 70 -0.17 0.30 -19.53
N VAL A 71 0.07 -0.48 -18.46
CA VAL A 71 0.88 -0.06 -17.32
C VAL A 71 2.27 -0.70 -17.36
N PRO A 72 3.34 0.09 -17.55
CA PRO A 72 4.71 -0.43 -17.49
C PRO A 72 5.01 -1.09 -16.14
N ASN A 73 5.75 -2.21 -16.20
CA ASN A 73 6.10 -3.05 -15.04
C ASN A 73 4.95 -3.80 -14.37
N ALA A 74 3.71 -3.66 -14.82
CA ALA A 74 2.63 -4.59 -14.49
C ALA A 74 2.83 -5.91 -15.26
N ARG A 75 2.69 -7.05 -14.57
CA ARG A 75 3.06 -8.37 -15.11
C ARG A 75 1.86 -9.27 -15.34
N ALA A 76 0.98 -9.40 -14.35
CA ALA A 76 -0.20 -10.26 -14.42
C ALA A 76 -1.22 -9.83 -13.37
N VAL A 77 -2.52 -10.04 -13.61
CA VAL A 77 -3.52 -10.00 -12.54
C VAL A 77 -3.67 -11.40 -11.97
N VAL A 78 -3.65 -11.51 -10.64
CA VAL A 78 -3.85 -12.79 -9.95
C VAL A 78 -5.31 -13.21 -10.16
N LYS A 79 -5.52 -14.49 -10.52
CA LYS A 79 -6.88 -15.03 -10.66
C LYS A 79 -7.51 -15.18 -9.28
N GLY A 80 -8.74 -14.70 -9.16
CA GLY A 80 -9.50 -14.75 -7.92
C GLY A 80 -9.64 -13.37 -7.30
N GLU A 81 -10.66 -13.25 -6.47
CA GLU A 81 -10.95 -12.05 -5.69
C GLU A 81 -10.31 -12.18 -4.31
N MET A 82 -9.78 -11.10 -3.75
CA MET A 82 -9.32 -11.06 -2.36
C MET A 82 -10.46 -10.63 -1.44
N ALA A 83 -10.58 -11.28 -0.29
CA ALA A 83 -11.46 -10.83 0.77
C ALA A 83 -10.85 -9.62 1.47
N PHE A 84 -11.68 -8.67 1.91
CA PHE A 84 -11.21 -7.48 2.62
C PHE A 84 -10.38 -7.82 3.87
N SER A 85 -10.76 -8.87 4.61
CA SER A 85 -10.03 -9.36 5.78
C SER A 85 -8.57 -9.75 5.49
N GLU A 86 -8.25 -10.10 4.23
CA GLU A 86 -6.88 -10.43 3.83
C GLU A 86 -6.00 -9.17 3.68
N ILE A 87 -6.59 -7.99 3.52
CA ILE A 87 -5.86 -6.73 3.30
C ILE A 87 -5.90 -5.77 4.49
N GLU A 88 -6.80 -5.98 5.46
CA GLU A 88 -6.97 -5.12 6.64
C GLU A 88 -5.66 -4.81 7.36
N HIS A 89 -4.79 -5.81 7.50
CA HIS A 89 -3.51 -5.65 8.19
C HIS A 89 -2.53 -4.69 7.49
N PHE A 90 -2.72 -4.40 6.20
CA PHE A 90 -1.98 -3.36 5.47
C PHE A 90 -2.55 -1.95 5.69
N LEU A 91 -3.79 -1.84 6.17
CA LEU A 91 -4.48 -0.57 6.44
C LEU A 91 -4.28 -0.08 7.87
N VAL A 92 -3.59 -0.86 8.70
CA VAL A 92 -3.23 -0.48 10.06
C VAL A 92 -1.86 0.20 10.05
N PRO A 93 -1.76 1.51 10.34
CA PRO A 93 -0.48 2.18 10.51
C PRO A 93 0.28 1.51 11.66
N LYS A 94 1.54 1.15 11.44
CA LYS A 94 2.42 0.72 12.54
C LYS A 94 2.98 1.97 13.22
N PRO A 95 2.72 2.19 14.51
CA PRO A 95 3.37 3.27 15.25
C PRO A 95 4.90 3.14 15.12
N VAL A 96 5.61 4.25 14.92
CA VAL A 96 7.08 4.22 14.77
C VAL A 96 7.78 3.69 16.03
N VAL A 97 7.12 3.85 17.17
CA VAL A 97 7.60 3.43 18.50
C VAL A 97 7.24 1.98 18.86
N THR A 98 6.57 1.24 17.97
CA THR A 98 6.12 -0.12 18.29
C THR A 98 7.31 -1.06 18.49
N GLY A 99 7.42 -1.67 19.67
CA GLY A 99 8.50 -2.61 20.01
C GLY A 99 9.76 -1.97 20.59
N ILE A 100 9.70 -0.69 20.98
CA ILE A 100 10.76 -0.01 21.73
C ILE A 100 10.24 0.19 23.16
N ASP A 101 10.92 -0.41 24.12
CA ASP A 101 10.64 -0.28 25.55
C ASP A 101 11.67 0.61 26.25
N GLU A 102 11.33 1.13 27.42
CA GLU A 102 12.31 1.74 28.32
C GLU A 102 13.47 0.75 28.61
N GLY A 103 14.70 1.23 28.50
CA GLY A 103 15.90 0.41 28.62
C GLY A 103 16.37 -0.24 27.31
N THR A 104 15.62 -0.15 26.22
CA THR A 104 16.05 -0.62 24.89
C THR A 104 17.28 0.17 24.43
N ILE A 105 18.27 -0.53 23.86
CA ILE A 105 19.43 0.10 23.23
C ILE A 105 19.11 0.37 21.77
N VAL A 106 19.21 1.62 21.34
CA VAL A 106 18.94 2.07 19.98
C VAL A 106 20.16 2.77 19.39
N GLU A 107 20.26 2.83 18.06
CA GLU A 107 21.30 3.56 17.34
C GLU A 107 20.69 4.76 16.61
N LEU A 108 21.31 5.94 16.75
CA LEU A 108 20.92 7.14 16.04
C LEU A 108 21.38 7.05 14.57
N ILE A 109 20.46 6.98 13.61
CA ILE A 109 20.80 6.85 12.18
C ILE A 109 21.00 8.19 11.45
N ALA A 110 20.68 9.32 12.10
CA ALA A 110 20.72 10.67 11.54
C ALA A 110 21.03 11.73 12.62
N GLY A 111 21.35 12.95 12.18
CA GLY A 111 21.64 14.08 13.08
C GLY A 111 23.09 14.12 13.60
N PRO A 112 23.41 15.06 14.51
CA PRO A 112 24.78 15.29 15.01
C PRO A 112 25.37 14.10 15.78
N PHE A 113 24.52 13.21 16.30
CA PHE A 113 24.92 12.01 17.06
C PHE A 113 24.78 10.72 16.24
N LYS A 114 24.78 10.82 14.90
CA LYS A 114 24.64 9.65 14.02
C LYS A 114 25.73 8.60 14.30
N GLY A 115 25.32 7.36 14.51
CA GLY A 115 26.18 6.21 14.83
C GLY A 115 26.39 5.98 16.33
N GLU A 116 25.90 6.89 17.18
CA GLU A 116 25.94 6.68 18.63
C GLU A 116 24.82 5.74 19.10
N LYS A 117 25.11 5.00 20.17
CA LYS A 117 24.12 4.16 20.85
C LYS A 117 23.55 4.89 22.05
N ALA A 118 22.24 4.87 22.18
CA ALA A 118 21.51 5.45 23.31
C ALA A 118 20.65 4.40 24.01
N VAL A 119 20.29 4.68 25.25
CA VAL A 119 19.35 3.86 26.03
C VAL A 119 18.07 4.67 26.18
N VAL A 120 16.96 4.08 25.77
CA VAL A 120 15.64 4.70 25.86
C VAL A 120 15.26 4.91 27.32
N LYS A 121 14.94 6.15 27.68
CA LYS A 121 14.46 6.55 29.02
C LYS A 121 12.96 6.67 29.08
N ARG A 122 12.31 7.12 28.01
CA ARG A 122 10.86 7.28 27.93
C ARG A 122 10.37 7.14 26.49
N VAL A 123 9.21 6.52 26.33
CA VAL A 123 8.49 6.43 25.05
C VAL A 123 7.18 7.19 25.16
N ASP A 124 6.99 8.19 24.31
CA ASP A 124 5.70 8.88 24.16
C ASP A 124 5.01 8.37 22.89
N THR A 125 4.11 7.41 23.06
CA THR A 125 3.37 6.81 21.94
C THR A 125 2.37 7.76 21.27
N SER A 126 1.98 8.84 21.94
CA SER A 126 1.04 9.81 21.39
C SER A 126 1.70 10.80 20.42
N LYS A 127 3.00 11.06 20.63
CA LYS A 127 3.82 11.96 19.81
C LYS A 127 4.81 11.24 18.91
N GLU A 128 4.89 9.92 19.02
CA GLU A 128 5.92 9.10 18.38
C GLU A 128 7.36 9.58 18.69
N GLU A 129 7.55 10.11 19.90
CA GLU A 129 8.84 10.65 20.38
C GLU A 129 9.47 9.72 21.42
N ILE A 130 10.81 9.61 21.37
CA ILE A 130 11.61 8.79 22.28
C ILE A 130 12.67 9.69 22.92
N THR A 131 12.82 9.61 24.24
CA THR A 131 13.86 10.29 25.02
C THR A 131 14.70 9.28 25.79
#